data_AF-A0A927MY81-F1
#
_entry.id   AF-A0A927MY81-F1
#
_cell.length_a   1.000
_cell.length_b   1.000
_cell.length_c   1.000
_cell.angle_alpha   90.00
_cell.angle_beta   90.00
_cell.angle_gamma   90.00
#
_symmetry.space_group_name_H-M   'P 1'
#
loop_
_entity.id
_entity.type
_entity.pdbx_description
1 polymer ?
#
loop_
_entity_poly.entity_id
_entity_poly.type
_entity_poly.pdbx_seq_one_letter_code
_entity_poly.pdbx_strand_id
1 'polypeptide(L)'
;MAGAPEHSSLDDDRSPGDSRELVSSDDVRRNADRTSEAVRSTQSRPSPPSSPSPPESEQWTDAPGGGGPSTALDPRDQPPGSDARALELAVLESLGPRWRIGASAAERLVPSVATALEAGWTSEDLAKHLGASPEGVRSPYAVLSARLNDLPSPPAARRQRPHWCGTCDELTRMRETIDEQPFRCPTCHPAVVGDESGGRVERPGPG
;
A
#
# COMPACT_ATOMS: atom_id res chain seq x y z
N MET A 1 -70.07 4.13 -22.84
CA MET A 1 -70.21 5.36 -22.01
C MET A 1 -69.16 5.23 -20.91
N ALA A 2 -67.94 5.72 -21.14
CA ALA A 2 -67.52 7.13 -21.02
C ALA A 2 -67.17 7.45 -19.54
N GLY A 3 -65.92 7.87 -19.31
CA GLY A 3 -65.38 8.25 -18.00
C GLY A 3 -63.86 8.16 -17.99
N ALA A 4 -63.22 9.24 -18.42
CA ALA A 4 -61.78 9.41 -18.66
C ALA A 4 -60.93 9.50 -17.36
N PRO A 5 -59.60 9.34 -17.46
CA PRO A 5 -58.64 9.72 -16.42
C PRO A 5 -58.33 11.22 -16.45
N GLU A 6 -58.33 11.89 -15.29
CA GLU A 6 -57.97 13.31 -15.15
C GLU A 6 -56.62 13.51 -14.44
N HIS A 7 -55.86 14.43 -15.02
CA HIS A 7 -54.48 14.84 -14.75
C HIS A 7 -54.32 15.76 -13.53
N SER A 8 -53.12 15.73 -12.92
CA SER A 8 -52.40 16.89 -12.34
C SER A 8 -50.94 16.41 -12.14
N SER A 9 -49.98 16.66 -13.03
CA SER A 9 -49.26 17.92 -13.26
C SER A 9 -49.02 18.72 -11.98
N LEU A 10 -47.87 18.49 -11.36
CA LEU A 10 -47.10 19.58 -10.76
C LEU A 10 -45.64 19.41 -11.19
N ASP A 11 -45.28 20.25 -12.15
CA ASP A 11 -43.94 20.68 -12.47
C ASP A 11 -43.22 21.18 -11.20
N ASP A 12 -42.07 20.59 -10.85
CA ASP A 12 -41.05 21.31 -10.10
C ASP A 12 -39.73 21.19 -10.87
N ASP A 13 -39.59 22.16 -11.75
CA ASP A 13 -38.36 22.67 -12.31
C ASP A 13 -37.37 22.96 -11.17
N ARG A 14 -36.39 22.08 -10.96
CA ARG A 14 -35.17 22.48 -10.28
C ARG A 14 -33.96 22.23 -11.16
N SER A 15 -33.71 23.29 -11.91
CA SER A 15 -32.54 23.56 -12.74
C SER A 15 -31.21 23.03 -12.16
N PRO A 16 -30.31 22.57 -13.05
CA PRO A 16 -28.97 22.12 -12.72
C PRO A 16 -28.10 23.31 -12.29
N GLY A 17 -27.68 23.30 -11.02
CA GLY A 17 -26.60 24.15 -10.54
C GLY A 17 -25.26 23.67 -11.11
N ASP A 18 -25.02 24.05 -12.36
CA ASP A 18 -23.70 24.17 -12.96
C ASP A 18 -22.90 25.17 -12.10
N SER A 19 -22.09 24.63 -11.20
CA SER A 19 -21.00 25.35 -10.56
C SER A 19 -19.71 24.65 -10.97
N ARG A 20 -19.46 24.68 -12.28
CA ARG A 20 -18.09 24.57 -12.79
C ARG A 20 -17.35 25.82 -12.31
N GLU A 21 -16.68 25.70 -11.18
CA GLU A 21 -15.62 26.63 -10.85
C GLU A 21 -14.63 26.64 -12.01
N LEU A 22 -14.63 27.78 -12.70
CA LEU A 22 -13.67 28.18 -13.70
C LEU A 22 -12.31 28.31 -13.01
N VAL A 23 -11.63 27.18 -12.80
CA VAL A 23 -10.18 27.18 -12.64
C VAL A 23 -9.58 27.64 -13.96
N SER A 24 -9.20 28.91 -13.93
CA SER A 24 -8.46 29.68 -14.91
C SER A 24 -7.51 28.83 -15.76
N SER A 25 -7.90 28.58 -17.01
CA SER A 25 -7.09 27.88 -18.02
C SER A 25 -5.94 28.74 -18.60
N ASP A 26 -5.63 29.89 -17.99
CA ASP A 26 -4.61 30.82 -18.47
C ASP A 26 -3.22 30.62 -17.84
N ASP A 27 -3.07 29.79 -16.80
CA ASP A 27 -1.79 29.66 -16.07
C ASP A 27 -0.84 28.57 -16.63
N VAL A 28 -1.35 27.62 -17.43
CA VAL A 28 -0.51 26.52 -17.98
C VAL A 28 0.34 26.98 -19.17
N ARG A 29 0.03 28.10 -19.81
CA ARG A 29 0.74 28.56 -21.03
C ARG A 29 2.02 29.38 -20.76
N ARG A 30 2.33 29.77 -19.52
CA ARG A 30 3.53 30.58 -19.21
C ARG A 30 4.78 29.81 -18.79
N ASN A 31 4.71 28.49 -18.62
CA ASN A 31 5.89 27.68 -18.29
C ASN A 31 6.54 26.95 -19.49
N ALA A 32 6.04 27.18 -20.70
CA ALA A 32 6.58 26.58 -21.92
C ALA A 32 7.78 27.33 -22.55
N ASP A 33 8.17 28.50 -22.02
CA ASP A 33 9.18 29.38 -22.66
C ASP A 33 10.47 29.58 -21.86
N ARG A 34 10.63 28.95 -20.70
CA ARG A 34 11.86 29.08 -19.90
C ARG A 34 12.75 27.85 -20.04
N THR A 35 13.94 28.10 -20.59
CA THR A 35 15.11 27.20 -20.75
C THR A 35 15.07 26.24 -21.93
N SER A 36 14.82 26.78 -23.12
CA SER A 36 15.64 26.43 -24.29
C SER A 36 16.99 27.14 -24.18
N GLU A 37 17.96 26.54 -23.46
CA GLU A 37 19.38 26.87 -23.68
C GLU A 37 20.11 25.65 -24.19
N ALA A 38 20.51 25.76 -25.45
CA ALA A 38 21.33 24.82 -26.17
C ALA A 38 22.74 24.78 -25.57
N VAL A 39 23.00 23.81 -24.70
CA VAL A 39 24.38 23.36 -24.43
C VAL A 39 24.83 22.46 -25.57
N ARG A 40 25.23 23.11 -26.67
CA ARG A 40 26.17 22.54 -27.63
C ARG A 40 27.55 22.49 -26.98
N SER A 41 27.84 21.40 -26.28
CA SER A 41 29.21 21.04 -25.91
C SER A 41 29.65 19.85 -26.74
N THR A 42 30.12 20.16 -27.95
CA THR A 42 31.10 19.32 -28.65
C THR A 42 32.37 19.25 -27.81
N GLN A 43 32.63 18.11 -27.17
CA GLN A 43 33.99 17.74 -26.83
C GLN A 43 34.18 16.23 -26.97
N SER A 44 34.59 15.84 -28.18
CA SER A 44 35.29 14.60 -28.44
C SER A 44 36.61 14.58 -27.67
N ARG A 45 36.85 13.57 -26.82
CA ARG A 45 38.16 12.90 -26.62
C ARG A 45 38.10 11.86 -25.47
N PRO A 46 39.09 10.95 -25.37
CA PRO A 46 39.25 9.72 -26.13
C PRO A 46 39.07 8.48 -25.24
N SER A 47 38.99 7.31 -25.86
CA SER A 47 39.01 6.00 -25.21
C SER A 47 40.16 5.86 -24.20
N PRO A 48 39.94 5.27 -23.01
CA PRO A 48 41.05 4.85 -22.17
C PRO A 48 41.83 3.72 -22.87
N PRO A 49 43.17 3.70 -22.80
CA PRO A 49 43.95 2.55 -23.25
C PRO A 49 43.65 1.33 -22.37
N SER A 50 43.58 0.18 -23.02
CA SER A 50 43.48 -1.15 -22.41
C SER A 50 44.46 -1.30 -21.25
N SER A 51 43.92 -1.50 -20.04
CA SER A 51 44.72 -1.96 -18.91
C SER A 51 44.86 -3.49 -19.01
N PRO A 52 46.08 -4.03 -18.86
CA PRO A 52 46.37 -5.44 -19.08
C PRO A 52 45.72 -6.33 -18.01
N SER A 53 45.29 -7.50 -18.47
CA SER A 53 44.77 -8.60 -17.66
C SER A 53 45.68 -8.94 -16.47
N PRO A 54 45.13 -9.18 -15.26
CA PRO A 54 45.89 -9.86 -14.22
C PRO A 54 46.15 -11.33 -14.65
N PRO A 55 47.31 -11.90 -14.27
CA PRO A 55 47.72 -13.23 -14.71
C PRO A 55 46.81 -14.33 -14.14
N GLU A 56 46.65 -15.37 -14.94
CA GLU A 56 46.15 -16.68 -14.55
C GLU A 56 46.88 -17.17 -13.29
N SER A 57 46.10 -17.46 -12.25
CA SER A 57 46.52 -18.34 -11.17
C SER A 57 45.63 -19.57 -11.20
N GLU A 58 45.95 -20.45 -12.15
CA GLU A 58 45.58 -21.86 -12.07
C GLU A 58 46.48 -22.54 -11.04
N GLN A 59 45.99 -22.82 -9.83
CA GLN A 59 46.55 -23.90 -9.00
C GLN A 59 45.42 -24.53 -8.18
N TRP A 60 44.96 -25.69 -8.64
CA TRP A 60 44.03 -26.59 -7.95
C TRP A 60 44.49 -26.93 -6.53
N THR A 61 43.53 -27.06 -5.61
CA THR A 61 43.55 -28.15 -4.64
C THR A 61 42.16 -28.76 -4.56
N ASP A 62 42.09 -29.99 -5.07
CA ASP A 62 41.02 -30.96 -4.88
C ASP A 62 40.89 -31.23 -3.38
N ALA A 63 39.70 -30.95 -2.82
CA ALA A 63 39.34 -31.37 -1.48
C ALA A 63 38.18 -32.36 -1.58
N PRO A 64 38.41 -33.67 -1.43
CA PRO A 64 37.34 -34.62 -1.17
C PRO A 64 37.09 -34.61 0.33
N GLY A 65 35.99 -33.99 0.77
CA GLY A 65 35.67 -34.02 2.19
C GLY A 65 34.45 -33.23 2.58
N GLY A 66 33.35 -33.93 2.85
CA GLY A 66 32.26 -33.39 3.65
C GLY A 66 30.88 -33.57 3.02
N GLY A 67 30.46 -34.83 2.82
CA GLY A 67 29.04 -35.15 2.91
C GLY A 67 28.56 -34.86 4.33
N GLY A 68 28.19 -33.60 4.58
CA GLY A 68 27.43 -33.23 5.77
C GLY A 68 26.05 -33.85 5.66
N PRO A 69 25.49 -34.41 6.74
CA PRO A 69 24.17 -35.00 6.69
C PRO A 69 23.17 -33.94 6.23
N SER A 70 22.26 -34.32 5.34
CA SER A 70 21.00 -33.62 5.17
C SER A 70 20.33 -33.56 6.54
N THR A 71 20.62 -32.49 7.29
CA THR A 71 19.81 -32.09 8.42
C THR A 71 18.46 -31.77 7.81
N ALA A 72 17.55 -32.74 7.86
CA ALA A 72 16.14 -32.48 7.79
C ALA A 72 15.90 -31.31 8.75
N LEU A 73 15.63 -30.13 8.19
CA LEU A 73 15.40 -28.92 8.94
C LEU A 73 14.31 -29.25 9.96
N ASP A 74 14.70 -29.26 11.23
CA ASP A 74 13.78 -29.30 12.33
C ASP A 74 12.85 -28.07 12.17
N PRO A 75 11.52 -28.23 12.10
CA PRO A 75 10.59 -27.11 11.91
C PRO A 75 10.69 -26.01 12.99
N ARG A 76 11.49 -26.22 14.04
CA ARG A 76 11.67 -25.28 15.15
C ARG A 76 12.93 -24.42 15.03
N ASP A 77 13.77 -24.65 14.02
CA ASP A 77 14.90 -23.78 13.65
C ASP A 77 14.53 -22.86 12.45
N GLN A 78 13.25 -22.51 12.34
CA GLN A 78 12.84 -21.45 11.42
C GLN A 78 13.16 -20.12 12.11
N PRO A 79 14.10 -19.30 11.58
CA PRO A 79 14.37 -18.01 12.19
C PRO A 79 13.07 -17.20 12.18
N PRO A 80 12.76 -16.46 13.27
CA PRO A 80 11.50 -15.70 13.43
C PRO A 80 11.38 -14.48 12.49
N GLY A 81 12.05 -14.51 11.33
CA GLY A 81 11.96 -13.53 10.25
C GLY A 81 11.82 -14.16 8.86
N SER A 82 11.77 -15.49 8.74
CA SER A 82 11.51 -16.15 7.45
C SER A 82 10.08 -15.88 6.95
N ASP A 83 9.12 -15.77 7.86
CA ASP A 83 7.73 -15.42 7.56
C ASP A 83 7.60 -13.92 7.20
N ALA A 84 8.31 -13.04 7.90
CA ALA A 84 8.36 -11.61 7.58
C ALA A 84 8.94 -11.36 6.18
N ARG A 85 10.07 -11.99 5.85
CA ARG A 85 10.67 -11.88 4.52
C ARG A 85 9.79 -12.45 3.42
N ALA A 86 9.12 -13.58 3.69
CA ALA A 86 8.17 -14.15 2.76
C ALA A 86 6.98 -13.20 2.53
N LEU A 87 6.50 -12.51 3.58
CA LEU A 87 5.44 -11.51 3.46
C LEU A 87 5.88 -10.29 2.64
N GLU A 88 7.09 -9.78 2.87
CA GLU A 88 7.67 -8.65 2.13
C GLU A 88 7.79 -8.96 0.63
N LEU A 89 8.28 -10.16 0.30
CA LEU A 89 8.34 -10.64 -1.08
C LEU A 89 6.95 -10.84 -1.67
N ALA A 90 6.00 -11.40 -0.89
CA ALA A 90 4.62 -11.60 -1.33
C ALA A 90 3.92 -10.27 -1.68
N VAL A 91 4.22 -9.18 -0.97
CA VAL A 91 3.73 -7.83 -1.33
C VAL A 91 4.22 -7.44 -2.72
N LEU A 92 5.51 -7.62 -3.01
CA LEU A 92 6.09 -7.28 -4.32
C LEU A 92 5.57 -8.18 -5.44
N GLU A 93 5.32 -9.46 -5.17
CA GLU A 93 4.72 -10.40 -6.12
C GLU A 93 3.26 -10.05 -6.42
N SER A 94 2.50 -9.56 -5.43
CA SER A 94 1.09 -9.18 -5.58
C SER A 94 0.87 -7.99 -6.53
N LEU A 95 1.91 -7.18 -6.79
CA LEU A 95 1.88 -6.08 -7.79
C LEU A 95 1.63 -6.59 -9.20
N GLY A 96 1.92 -7.87 -9.45
CA GLY A 96 1.61 -8.57 -10.68
C GLY A 96 2.58 -8.29 -11.84
N PRO A 97 2.37 -8.95 -12.99
CA PRO A 97 3.33 -9.00 -14.09
C PRO A 97 3.51 -7.67 -14.84
N ARG A 98 2.64 -6.67 -14.58
CA ARG A 98 2.72 -5.34 -15.23
C ARG A 98 3.97 -4.57 -14.81
N TRP A 99 4.45 -4.77 -13.59
CA TRP A 99 5.65 -4.10 -13.09
C TRP A 99 6.95 -4.72 -13.59
N ARG A 100 6.94 -5.98 -14.06
CA ARG A 100 8.13 -6.69 -14.60
C ARG A 100 9.39 -6.51 -13.75
N ILE A 101 9.25 -6.62 -12.43
CA ILE A 101 10.35 -6.49 -11.49
C ILE A 101 11.12 -7.81 -11.49
N GLY A 102 12.44 -7.76 -11.72
CA GLY A 102 13.29 -8.96 -11.61
C GLY A 102 13.61 -9.32 -10.16
N ALA A 103 13.95 -10.58 -9.89
CA ALA A 103 14.24 -11.09 -8.54
C ALA A 103 15.29 -10.23 -7.79
N SER A 104 16.41 -9.88 -8.44
CA SER A 104 17.45 -9.03 -7.84
C SER A 104 17.00 -7.59 -7.57
N ALA A 105 15.98 -7.10 -8.25
CA ALA A 105 15.39 -5.79 -7.98
C ALA A 105 14.38 -5.88 -6.83
N ALA A 106 13.59 -6.96 -6.77
CA ALA A 106 12.70 -7.23 -5.64
C ALA A 106 13.49 -7.35 -4.32
N GLU A 107 14.57 -8.14 -4.30
CA GLU A 107 15.47 -8.31 -3.14
C GLU A 107 16.01 -6.98 -2.60
N ARG A 108 16.26 -6.00 -3.47
CA ARG A 108 16.73 -4.68 -3.06
C ARG A 108 15.64 -3.78 -2.47
N LEU A 109 14.37 -4.09 -2.73
CA LEU A 109 13.22 -3.33 -2.20
C LEU A 109 12.72 -3.90 -0.88
N VAL A 110 13.03 -5.17 -0.56
CA VAL A 110 12.60 -5.89 0.65
C VAL A 110 12.81 -5.07 1.94
N PRO A 111 13.99 -4.46 2.21
CA PRO A 111 14.19 -3.70 3.44
C PRO A 111 13.26 -2.47 3.55
N SER A 112 13.00 -1.80 2.43
CA SER A 112 12.09 -0.64 2.40
C SER A 112 10.64 -1.06 2.60
N VAL A 113 10.25 -2.24 2.12
CA VAL A 113 8.93 -2.84 2.38
C VAL A 113 8.80 -3.19 3.87
N ALA A 114 9.84 -3.78 4.47
CA ALA A 114 9.88 -4.08 5.90
C ALA A 114 9.62 -2.82 6.75
N THR A 115 10.34 -1.74 6.47
CA THR A 115 10.15 -0.45 7.17
C THR A 115 8.73 0.11 7.01
N ALA A 116 8.12 -0.04 5.84
CA ALA A 116 6.73 0.39 5.63
C ALA A 116 5.74 -0.43 6.48
N LEU A 117 5.93 -1.75 6.55
CA LEU A 117 5.11 -2.64 7.38
C LEU A 117 5.29 -2.33 8.88
N GLU A 118 6.52 -2.10 9.33
CA GLU A 118 6.81 -1.67 10.71
C GLU A 118 6.18 -0.30 11.04
N ALA A 119 6.08 0.59 10.05
CA ALA A 119 5.39 1.87 10.18
C ALA A 119 3.85 1.73 10.28
N GLY A 120 3.30 0.52 10.18
CA GLY A 120 1.87 0.25 10.34
C GLY A 120 1.09 0.14 9.02
N TRP A 121 1.77 0.07 7.88
CA TRP A 121 1.12 -0.27 6.62
C TRP A 121 0.70 -1.73 6.59
N THR A 122 -0.48 -2.01 6.02
CA THR A 122 -0.88 -3.38 5.71
C THR A 122 -0.26 -3.81 4.38
N SER A 123 -0.02 -5.11 4.20
CA SER A 123 0.48 -5.67 2.94
C SER A 123 -0.43 -5.35 1.75
N GLU A 124 -1.74 -5.39 1.95
CA GLU A 124 -2.75 -5.07 0.92
C GLU A 124 -2.76 -3.58 0.55
N ASP A 125 -2.76 -2.68 1.54
CA ASP A 125 -2.73 -1.24 1.28
C ASP A 125 -1.42 -0.81 0.61
N LEU A 126 -0.31 -1.41 1.03
CA LEU A 126 1.00 -1.17 0.44
C LEU A 126 1.05 -1.66 -1.01
N ALA A 127 0.57 -2.88 -1.29
CA ALA A 127 0.48 -3.40 -2.65
C ALA A 127 -0.42 -2.54 -3.54
N LYS A 128 -1.55 -2.06 -3.02
CA LYS A 128 -2.46 -1.16 -3.74
C LYS A 128 -1.80 0.20 -4.05
N HIS A 129 -1.10 0.78 -3.08
CA HIS A 129 -0.40 2.06 -3.24
C HIS A 129 0.74 1.94 -4.25
N LEU A 130 1.60 0.93 -4.07
CA LEU A 130 2.71 0.65 -4.97
C LEU A 130 2.23 0.23 -6.36
N GLY A 131 1.10 -0.46 -6.47
CA GLY A 131 0.53 -0.96 -7.71
C GLY A 131 -0.12 0.10 -8.60
N ALA A 132 -0.28 1.34 -8.13
CA ALA A 132 -0.92 2.40 -8.90
C ALA A 132 -0.12 2.76 -10.16
N SER A 133 -0.80 2.94 -11.31
CA SER A 133 -0.19 3.42 -12.57
C SER A 133 1.09 2.66 -13.02
N PRO A 134 1.00 1.36 -13.35
CA PRO A 134 2.13 0.59 -13.85
C PRO A 134 2.50 0.90 -15.32
N GLU A 135 1.59 1.55 -16.06
CA GLU A 135 1.74 1.77 -17.50
C GLU A 135 2.76 2.87 -17.83
N GLY A 136 3.59 2.65 -18.86
CA GLY A 136 4.55 3.64 -19.35
C GLY A 136 5.79 3.86 -18.47
N VAL A 137 5.96 3.09 -17.40
CA VAL A 137 7.13 3.20 -16.51
C VAL A 137 8.38 2.63 -17.20
N ARG A 138 9.39 3.49 -17.42
CA ARG A 138 10.68 3.07 -18.01
C ARG A 138 11.58 2.29 -17.04
N SER A 139 11.44 2.54 -15.73
CA SER A 139 12.23 1.88 -14.69
C SER A 139 11.34 1.54 -13.48
N PRO A 140 10.78 0.32 -13.43
CA PRO A 140 9.89 -0.12 -12.35
C PRO A 140 10.54 -0.03 -10.97
N TYR A 141 11.81 -0.42 -10.86
CA TYR A 141 12.56 -0.37 -9.62
C TYR A 141 12.69 1.06 -9.08
N ALA A 142 13.03 2.03 -9.93
CA ALA A 142 13.20 3.42 -9.50
C ALA A 142 11.88 4.02 -9.01
N VAL A 143 10.77 3.72 -9.68
CA VAL A 143 9.45 4.21 -9.27
C VAL A 143 9.02 3.59 -7.94
N LEU A 144 9.18 2.28 -7.77
CA LEU A 144 8.81 1.61 -6.51
C LEU A 144 9.68 2.09 -5.35
N SER A 145 10.98 2.25 -5.56
CA SER A 145 11.88 2.81 -4.54
C SER A 145 11.49 4.25 -4.17
N ALA A 146 11.19 5.09 -5.16
CA ALA A 146 10.74 6.47 -4.89
C ALA A 146 9.44 6.49 -4.09
N ARG A 147 8.46 5.64 -4.43
CA ARG A 147 7.18 5.56 -3.70
C ARG A 147 7.33 5.04 -2.28
N LEU A 148 8.21 4.06 -2.06
CA LEU A 148 8.50 3.56 -0.72
C LEU A 148 9.16 4.63 0.16
N ASN A 149 9.96 5.52 -0.43
CA ASN A 149 10.57 6.65 0.29
C ASN A 149 9.60 7.82 0.52
N ASP A 150 8.56 7.95 -0.30
CA ASP A 150 7.55 9.02 -0.25
C ASP A 150 6.19 8.50 0.27
N LEU A 151 6.22 7.52 1.18
CA LEU A 151 4.98 6.99 1.74
C LEU A 151 4.31 8.02 2.65
N PRO A 152 3.01 8.32 2.45
CA PRO A 152 2.26 9.13 3.39
C PRO A 152 2.08 8.40 4.73
N SER A 153 1.48 9.08 5.71
CA SER A 153 1.05 8.41 6.95
C SER A 153 0.19 7.19 6.62
N PRO A 154 0.42 6.03 7.27
CA PRO A 154 -0.29 4.80 6.98
C PRO A 154 -1.80 5.03 7.05
N PRO A 155 -2.57 4.49 6.10
CA PRO A 155 -4.03 4.52 6.22
C PRO A 155 -4.38 3.83 7.53
N ALA A 156 -5.19 4.48 8.38
CA ALA A 156 -5.64 3.88 9.62
C ALA A 156 -6.21 2.49 9.31
N ALA A 157 -5.52 1.44 9.79
CA ALA A 157 -5.89 0.07 9.50
C ALA A 157 -7.40 -0.06 9.72
N ARG A 158 -8.13 -0.50 8.68
CA ARG A 158 -9.59 -0.63 8.78
C ARG A 158 -9.86 -1.56 9.94
N ARG A 159 -10.35 -1.00 11.06
CA ARG A 159 -10.66 -1.78 12.26
C ARG A 159 -11.59 -2.90 11.82
N GLN A 160 -11.13 -4.14 11.92
CA GLN A 160 -11.96 -5.27 11.53
C GLN A 160 -13.26 -5.19 12.31
N ARG A 161 -14.38 -5.25 11.59
CA ARG A 161 -15.68 -5.16 12.24
C ARG A 161 -15.82 -6.38 13.14
N PRO A 162 -16.18 -6.22 14.42
CA PRO A 162 -16.37 -7.35 15.32
C PRO A 162 -17.37 -8.33 14.74
N HIS A 163 -17.22 -9.61 15.08
CA HIS A 163 -18.25 -10.61 14.82
C HIS A 163 -19.58 -10.14 15.43
N TRP A 164 -20.67 -10.37 14.70
CA TRP A 164 -22.00 -10.03 15.17
C TRP A 164 -22.39 -10.92 16.35
N CYS A 165 -22.93 -10.33 17.42
CA CYS A 165 -23.28 -11.07 18.64
C CYS A 165 -24.64 -11.79 18.56
N GLY A 166 -25.40 -11.64 17.47
CA GLY A 166 -26.70 -12.28 17.28
C GLY A 166 -27.86 -11.65 18.06
N THR A 167 -27.60 -10.66 18.92
CA THR A 167 -28.61 -10.07 19.84
C THR A 167 -28.91 -8.60 19.58
N CYS A 168 -28.21 -7.99 18.62
CA CYS A 168 -28.46 -6.64 18.12
C CYS A 168 -28.79 -6.68 16.64
N ASP A 169 -29.23 -5.57 16.07
CA ASP A 169 -29.38 -5.46 14.62
C ASP A 169 -28.03 -5.67 13.92
N GLU A 170 -28.00 -6.51 12.87
CA GLU A 170 -26.75 -6.91 12.20
C GLU A 170 -26.12 -5.73 11.44
N LEU A 171 -26.96 -4.92 10.80
CA LEU A 171 -26.53 -3.83 9.93
C LEU A 171 -26.03 -2.63 10.73
N THR A 172 -26.78 -2.20 11.74
CA THR A 172 -26.50 -1.01 12.55
C THR A 172 -25.71 -1.31 13.81
N ARG A 173 -25.68 -2.57 14.28
CA ARG A 173 -25.11 -2.98 15.58
C ARG A 173 -25.73 -2.21 16.76
N MET A 174 -26.98 -1.78 16.60
CA MET A 174 -27.77 -1.14 17.64
C MET A 174 -28.77 -2.12 18.26
N ARG A 175 -29.12 -1.86 19.51
CA ARG A 175 -30.19 -2.54 20.25
C ARG A 175 -31.21 -1.50 20.66
N GLU A 176 -32.45 -1.91 20.87
CA GLU A 176 -33.51 -1.07 21.41
C GLU A 176 -33.64 -1.38 22.91
N THR A 177 -33.74 -0.33 23.74
CA THR A 177 -34.13 -0.51 25.15
C THR A 177 -35.63 -0.78 25.25
N ILE A 178 -36.10 -1.12 26.44
CA ILE A 178 -37.55 -1.20 26.74
C ILE A 178 -38.26 0.13 26.42
N ASP A 179 -37.54 1.25 26.53
CA ASP A 179 -38.00 2.61 26.20
C ASP A 179 -37.86 2.97 24.71
N GLU A 180 -37.66 1.98 23.83
CA GLU A 180 -37.53 2.16 22.36
C GLU A 180 -36.37 3.08 21.94
N GLN A 181 -35.38 3.30 22.83
CA GLN A 181 -34.25 4.16 22.52
C GLN A 181 -33.12 3.33 21.90
N PRO A 182 -32.67 3.64 20.67
CA PRO A 182 -31.58 2.92 20.04
C PRO A 182 -30.26 3.23 20.75
N PHE A 183 -29.54 2.18 21.15
CA PHE A 183 -28.22 2.28 21.77
C PHE A 183 -27.23 1.31 21.14
N ARG A 184 -25.94 1.64 21.26
CA ARG A 184 -24.84 0.85 20.69
C ARG A 184 -24.70 -0.48 21.43
N CYS A 185 -24.62 -1.59 20.69
CA CYS A 185 -24.38 -2.89 21.31
C CYS A 185 -23.02 -2.90 22.05
N PRO A 186 -22.98 -3.16 23.36
CA PRO A 186 -21.73 -3.14 24.12
C PRO A 186 -20.77 -4.27 23.71
N THR A 187 -21.29 -5.33 23.08
CA THR A 187 -20.51 -6.54 22.74
C THR A 187 -19.86 -6.47 21.36
N CYS A 188 -20.51 -5.84 20.37
CA CYS A 188 -20.05 -5.93 18.98
C CYS A 188 -20.18 -4.63 18.18
N HIS A 189 -20.48 -3.51 18.83
CA HIS A 189 -20.46 -2.21 18.17
C HIS A 189 -19.00 -1.74 18.03
N PRO A 190 -18.54 -1.36 16.82
CA PRO A 190 -17.12 -1.06 16.55
C PRO A 190 -16.56 0.10 17.39
N ALA A 191 -17.42 1.04 17.81
CA ALA A 191 -17.02 2.14 18.68
C ALA A 191 -16.82 1.75 20.17
N VAL A 192 -17.23 0.56 20.60
CA VAL A 192 -17.08 0.10 21.99
C VAL A 192 -15.85 -0.80 22.12
N VAL A 193 -15.76 -1.80 21.25
CA VAL A 193 -14.68 -2.80 21.22
C VAL A 193 -13.35 -2.31 20.66
N GLY A 194 -13.34 -1.16 19.97
CA GLY A 194 -12.12 -0.62 19.33
C GLY A 194 -11.29 0.28 20.26
N ASP A 195 -11.70 0.48 21.50
CA ASP A 195 -11.01 1.35 22.48
C ASP A 195 -10.10 0.55 23.44
N GLU A 196 -10.01 -0.78 23.28
CA GLU A 196 -9.32 -1.65 24.24
C GLU A 196 -7.80 -1.74 24.05
N SER A 197 -7.22 -0.94 23.16
CA SER A 197 -5.76 -0.81 23.00
C SER A 197 -5.19 0.50 23.56
N GLY A 198 -6.03 1.38 24.09
CA GLY A 198 -5.61 2.58 24.81
C GLY A 198 -5.91 2.44 26.30
N GLY A 199 -5.01 1.80 27.04
CA GLY A 199 -5.19 1.44 28.44
C GLY A 199 -5.89 2.51 29.30
N ARG A 200 -7.12 2.21 29.73
CA ARG A 200 -7.70 2.83 30.91
C ARG A 200 -6.92 2.28 32.12
N VAL A 201 -5.88 2.99 32.51
CA VAL A 201 -5.29 2.86 33.85
C VAL A 201 -6.42 3.17 34.83
N GLU A 202 -6.95 2.12 35.44
CA GLU A 202 -7.89 2.20 36.54
C GLU A 202 -7.20 3.00 37.66
N ARG A 203 -7.63 4.24 37.89
CA ARG A 203 -7.21 5.00 39.07
C ARG A 203 -7.92 4.38 40.27
N PRO A 204 -7.21 3.79 41.26
CA PRO A 204 -7.85 3.43 42.52
C PRO A 204 -8.35 4.70 43.21
N GLY A 205 -9.63 4.72 43.55
CA GLY A 205 -10.27 5.82 44.27
C GLY A 205 -9.71 5.96 45.70
N PRO A 206 -9.72 7.17 46.28
CA PRO A 206 -9.25 7.38 47.64
C PRO A 206 -10.31 6.86 48.62
N GLY A 207 -9.93 5.87 49.43
CA GLY A 207 -10.61 5.48 50.66
C GLY A 207 -9.78 5.88 51.87
#